data_AF-A0A9Y2JHZ0-F1
#
_entry.id   AF-A0A9Y2JHZ0-F1
#
_cell.length_a   1.000
_cell.length_b   1.000
_cell.length_c   1.000
_cell.angle_alpha   90.00
_cell.angle_beta   90.00
_cell.angle_gamma   90.00
#
_symmetry.space_group_name_H-M   'P 1'
#
loop_
_entity.id
_entity.type
_entity.pdbx_description
1 polymer ?
#
loop_
_entity_poly.entity_id
_entity_poly.type
_entity_poly.pdbx_seq_one_letter_code
_entity_poly.pdbx_strand_id
1 'polypeptide(L)'
;MSAKAFPEPAAPRPEVATLRRERNRWLRREANLALACNGADETAKQQARTAQLVLTYALAVIEQHPGTVGSFADLTQQSAG
;
A
#
# COMPACT_ATOMS: atom_id res chain seq x y z
N MET A 1 -6.03 -6.38 -42.47
CA MET A 1 -6.32 -5.76 -41.17
C MET A 1 -5.31 -6.31 -40.16
N SER A 2 -4.27 -5.55 -39.83
CA SER A 2 -3.28 -5.97 -38.82
C SER A 2 -3.89 -5.88 -37.43
N ALA A 3 -4.00 -7.01 -36.74
CA ALA A 3 -4.35 -7.03 -35.33
C ALA A 3 -3.32 -6.21 -34.56
N LYS A 4 -3.76 -5.13 -33.91
CA LYS A 4 -2.93 -4.41 -32.94
C LYS A 4 -2.56 -5.40 -31.86
N ALA A 5 -1.30 -5.85 -31.86
CA ALA A 5 -0.75 -6.64 -30.78
C ALA A 5 -0.98 -5.85 -29.48
N PHE A 6 -1.67 -6.46 -28.52
CA PHE A 6 -1.77 -5.89 -27.18
C PHE A 6 -0.35 -5.73 -26.65
N PRO A 7 0.04 -4.54 -26.15
CA PRO A 7 1.36 -4.36 -25.60
C PRO A 7 1.55 -5.37 -24.47
N GLU A 8 2.65 -6.12 -24.55
CA GLU A 8 3.03 -7.08 -23.54
C GLU A 8 3.14 -6.34 -22.19
N PRO A 9 2.48 -6.82 -21.12
CA PRO A 9 2.54 -6.14 -19.84
C PRO A 9 4.00 -6.10 -19.38
N ALA A 10 4.52 -4.88 -19.18
CA ALA A 10 5.88 -4.70 -18.71
C ALA A 10 6.10 -5.55 -17.45
N ALA A 11 7.17 -6.35 -17.46
CA ALA A 11 7.50 -7.19 -16.31
C ALA A 11 7.56 -6.33 -15.04
N PRO A 12 6.90 -6.76 -13.93
CA PRO A 12 6.85 -5.98 -12.71
C PRO A 12 8.29 -5.79 -12.21
N ARG A 13 8.68 -4.51 -12.04
CA ARG A 13 10.04 -4.18 -11.60
C ARG A 13 10.31 -4.84 -10.23
N PRO A 14 11.51 -5.39 -10.00
CA PRO A 14 11.83 -6.09 -8.75
C PRO A 14 11.66 -5.20 -7.51
N GLU A 15 11.84 -3.87 -7.63
CA GLU A 15 11.59 -2.95 -6.52
C GLU A 15 10.10 -2.93 -6.11
N VAL A 16 9.18 -3.05 -7.07
CA VAL A 16 7.73 -3.09 -6.81
C VAL A 16 7.35 -4.35 -6.02
N ALA A 17 7.96 -5.49 -6.36
CA ALA A 17 7.74 -6.73 -5.63
C ALA A 17 8.19 -6.61 -4.16
N THR A 18 9.33 -5.97 -3.92
CA THR A 18 9.85 -5.70 -2.56
C THR A 18 8.90 -4.77 -1.79
N LEU A 19 8.46 -3.68 -2.40
CA LEU A 19 7.52 -2.73 -1.77
C LEU A 19 6.17 -3.39 -1.43
N ARG A 20 5.63 -4.24 -2.30
CA ARG A 20 4.40 -5.01 -2.04
C ARG A 20 4.56 -5.96 -0.85
N ARG A 21 5.71 -6.64 -0.73
CA ARG A 21 6.02 -7.52 0.40
C ARG A 21 6.08 -6.73 1.71
N GLU A 22 6.76 -5.59 1.70
CA GLU A 22 6.89 -4.75 2.90
C GLU A 22 5.53 -4.16 3.32
N ARG A 23 4.71 -3.72 2.36
CA ARG A 23 3.34 -3.26 2.65
C ARG A 23 2.53 -4.37 3.33
N ASN A 24 2.57 -5.58 2.79
CA ASN A 24 1.85 -6.73 3.34
C ASN A 24 2.35 -7.10 4.75
N ARG A 25 3.65 -6.92 5.03
CA ARG A 25 4.22 -7.10 6.37
C ARG A 25 3.64 -6.11 7.37
N TRP A 26 3.53 -4.83 7.00
CA TRP A 26 2.95 -3.79 7.85
C TRP A 26 1.44 -3.96 8.05
N LEU A 27 0.69 -4.36 7.02
CA LEU A 27 -0.74 -4.70 7.16
C LEU A 27 -0.99 -5.82 8.17
N ARG A 28 -0.19 -6.90 8.12
CA ARG A 28 -0.28 -7.99 9.10
C ARG A 28 0.06 -7.51 10.51
N ARG A 29 1.05 -6.63 10.65
CA ARG A 29 1.41 -6.03 11.94
C ARG A 29 0.28 -5.17 12.50
N GLU A 30 -0.33 -4.32 11.69
CA GLU A 30 -1.50 -3.50 12.09
C GLU A 30 -2.65 -4.41 12.57
N ALA A 31 -2.99 -5.46 11.82
CA ALA A 31 -4.02 -6.42 12.21
C ALA A 31 -3.70 -7.16 13.53
N ASN A 32 -2.45 -7.61 13.69
CA ASN A 32 -2.02 -8.28 14.93
C ASN A 32 -2.10 -7.34 16.14
N LEU A 33 -1.74 -6.06 15.96
CA LEU A 33 -1.84 -5.05 17.02
C LEU A 33 -3.30 -4.69 17.33
N ALA A 34 -4.18 -4.69 16.33
CA ALA A 34 -5.61 -4.48 16.52
C ALA A 34 -6.27 -5.62 17.30
N LEU A 35 -5.87 -6.88 17.06
CA LEU A 35 -6.38 -8.07 17.74
C LEU A 35 -5.84 -8.25 19.16
N ALA A 36 -4.69 -7.67 19.49
CA ALA A 36 -4.06 -7.75 20.81
C ALA A 36 -4.75 -6.85 21.87
N CYS A 37 -6.10 -6.79 21.87
CA CYS A 37 -7.04 -5.88 22.54
C CYS A 37 -6.82 -5.52 24.03
N ASN A 38 -5.74 -5.96 24.67
CA ASN A 38 -5.44 -5.73 26.09
C ASN A 38 -4.33 -4.67 26.29
N GLY A 39 -4.45 -3.50 25.64
CA GLY A 39 -3.72 -2.28 26.03
C GLY A 39 -2.42 -1.97 25.29
N ALA A 40 -2.11 -2.58 24.15
CA ALA A 40 -0.83 -2.36 23.48
C ALA A 40 -0.85 -1.19 22.50
N ASP A 41 -0.24 -0.10 22.95
CA ASP A 41 0.48 0.95 22.19
C ASP A 41 -0.21 1.45 20.91
N GLU A 42 -1.13 2.40 21.10
CA GLU A 42 -1.73 3.20 20.02
C GLU A 42 -0.66 3.83 19.10
N THR A 43 0.54 4.12 19.63
CA THR A 43 1.67 4.59 18.82
C THR A 43 2.13 3.52 17.83
N ALA A 44 2.24 2.26 18.26
CA ALA A 44 2.63 1.16 17.41
C ALA A 44 1.57 0.86 16.33
N LYS A 45 0.28 0.99 16.66
CA LYS A 45 -0.82 0.90 15.68
C LYS A 45 -0.72 2.02 14.65
N GLN A 46 -0.55 3.26 15.11
CA GLN A 46 -0.44 4.43 14.23
C GLN A 46 0.81 4.35 13.34
N GLN A 47 1.93 3.85 13.86
CA GLN A 47 3.14 3.62 13.07
C GLN A 47 2.93 2.55 12.00
N ALA A 48 2.30 1.41 12.36
CA ALA A 48 2.02 0.34 11.40
C ALA A 48 1.07 0.81 10.29
N ARG A 49 0.02 1.54 10.65
CA ARG A 49 -0.90 2.20 9.72
C ARG A 49 -0.18 3.19 8.80
N THR A 50 0.62 4.09 9.38
CA THR A 50 1.35 5.09 8.59
C THR A 50 2.31 4.42 7.60
N ALA A 51 3.04 3.40 8.03
CA ALA A 51 3.97 2.66 7.17
C ALA A 51 3.27 1.99 5.99
N GLN A 52 2.12 1.32 6.20
CA GLN A 52 1.40 0.69 5.08
C GLN A 52 0.80 1.73 4.12
N LEU A 53 0.32 2.88 4.61
CA LEU A 53 -0.20 3.95 3.75
C LEU A 53 0.90 4.58 2.88
N VAL A 54 2.10 4.82 3.45
CA VAL A 54 3.24 5.36 2.68
C VAL A 54 3.64 4.39 1.57
N LEU A 55 3.70 3.09 1.87
CA LEU A 55 4.03 2.07 0.87
C LEU A 55 2.92 1.93 -0.19
N THR A 56 1.66 2.09 0.19
CA THR A 56 0.52 2.10 -0.75
C THR A 56 0.60 3.30 -1.70
N TYR A 57 0.91 4.49 -1.19
CA TYR A 57 1.12 5.67 -2.01
C TYR A 57 2.31 5.50 -2.96
N ALA A 58 3.47 5.02 -2.46
CA ALA A 58 4.65 4.77 -3.28
C ALA A 58 4.36 3.78 -4.41
N LEU A 59 3.61 2.71 -4.13
CA LEU A 59 3.17 1.75 -5.14
C LEU A 59 2.24 2.39 -6.17
N ALA A 60 1.28 3.23 -5.76
CA ALA A 60 0.38 3.92 -6.69
C ALA A 60 1.13 4.86 -7.66
N VAL A 61 2.15 5.57 -7.16
CA VAL A 61 3.02 6.42 -7.97
C VAL A 61 3.86 5.60 -8.95
N ILE A 62 4.50 4.52 -8.49
CA ILE A 62 5.40 3.70 -9.33
C ILE A 62 4.60 2.93 -10.39
N GLU A 63 3.44 2.39 -10.02
CA GLU A 63 2.58 1.61 -10.92
C GLU A 63 1.77 2.49 -11.86
N GLN A 64 1.96 3.82 -11.82
CA GLN A 64 1.23 4.79 -12.65
C GLN A 64 -0.29 4.61 -12.58
N HIS A 65 -0.82 4.44 -11.36
CA HIS A 65 -2.25 4.47 -11.09
C HIS A 65 -2.65 5.80 -10.41
N PRO A 66 -2.47 6.97 -11.06
CA PRO A 66 -2.75 8.27 -10.45
C PRO A 66 -4.24 8.51 -10.17
N GLY A 67 -5.14 7.71 -10.77
CA GLY A 67 -6.58 7.81 -10.55
C GLY A 67 -7.07 7.24 -9.22
N THR A 68 -6.24 6.48 -8.51
CA THR A 68 -6.67 5.72 -7.32
C THR A 68 -6.33 6.42 -6.00
N VAL A 69 -5.33 7.31 -5.99
CA VAL A 69 -4.92 8.09 -4.82
C VAL A 69 -4.47 9.47 -5.29
N GLY A 70 -5.30 10.50 -5.05
CA GLY A 70 -4.99 11.87 -5.43
C GLY A 70 -3.92 12.51 -4.53
N SER A 71 -3.88 12.13 -3.25
CA SER A 71 -2.89 12.59 -2.28
C SER A 71 -2.68 11.58 -1.13
N PHE A 72 -1.57 11.71 -0.40
CA PHE A 72 -1.36 10.95 0.84
C PHE A 72 -2.42 11.27 1.90
N ALA A 73 -2.94 12.51 1.91
CA ALA A 73 -4.01 12.90 2.83
C ALA A 73 -5.29 12.09 2.59
N ASP A 74 -5.64 11.84 1.32
CA ASP A 74 -6.82 11.04 0.94
C ASP A 74 -6.72 9.62 1.50
N LEU A 75 -5.54 9.02 1.44
CA LEU A 75 -5.26 7.70 2.01
C LEU A 75 -5.40 7.66 3.53
N THR A 76 -4.93 8.70 4.22
CA THR A 76 -5.06 8.77 5.68
C THR A 76 -6.51 8.94 6.13
N GLN A 77 -7.33 9.71 5.40
CA GLN A 77 -8.75 9.89 5.69
C GLN A 77 -9.58 8.63 5.45
N GLN A 78 -9.32 7.90 4.35
CA GLN A 78 -10.00 6.62 4.07
C GLN A 78 -9.70 5.55 5.11
N SER A 79 -8.50 5.58 5.71
CA SER A 79 -8.17 4.65 6.79
C SER A 79 -8.84 5.01 8.13
N ALA A 80 -9.23 6.27 8.34
CA ALA A 80 -9.76 6.72 9.63
C ALA A 80 -11.25 6.36 9.86
N GLY A 81 -11.95 5.82 8.86
CA GLY A 81 -13.32 5.31 8.96
C GLY A 81 -13.36 3.82 9.28
#